data_AF-E5RPJ5-F1
#
_entry.id   AF-E5RPJ5-F1
#
_cell.length_a   1.000
_cell.length_b   1.000
_cell.length_c   1.000
_cell.angle_alpha   90.00
_cell.angle_beta   90.00
_cell.angle_gamma   90.00
#
_symmetry.space_group_name_H-M   'P 1'
#
loop_
_entity.id
_entity.type
_entity.pdbx_description
1 polymer ?
#
loop_
_entity_poly.entity_id
_entity_poly.type
_entity_poly.pdbx_seq_one_letter_code
_entity_poly.pdbx_strand_id
1 'polypeptide(L)'
;MDVRRRSDKPAYPAKEFAAGEEPFKPHKQQQEQDNSLLIASDALPLPLYLTNGLFFTMFFYVMYYLLSRWREKIRNSTPLHVVTFSELVAIVSLIASVIYLLGFFGIGFVQSFVSRDNNDDSWDVEDENDEQYLLEEDSRRGPATTLGCTAVPPPPARKIVPVVPPQPSKVAAMSEKRAPLVTPAASEEDEEIIKSVVQGKMPSYSLESKLGDCKRAASIRKEALQRITGKSLEGLPLEGFDYESILGQCCEMPIGYVQIPVGIAGPLLLDGREYSVPMATTEGCLVASTNRGCKAIYASGGATSVLLRDGMTRAPCVRFGTAKRAAELKFFVEDPVKFETLAAVFNQSSRFARLQRIQCAIAGKNLYMRFVCSTGDAMGMNMVSKGVQNVLDYLQNEYPDMDVIGISGN
;
A
#
# COMPACT_ATOMS: atom_id res chain seq x y z
N MET A 1 63.94 -48.53 -19.56
CA MET A 1 65.17 -47.74 -19.42
C MET A 1 65.21 -47.18 -18.01
N ASP A 2 66.43 -47.03 -17.50
CA ASP A 2 66.83 -46.85 -16.10
C ASP A 2 66.85 -45.36 -15.68
N VAL A 3 66.96 -44.91 -14.41
CA VAL A 3 66.84 -45.48 -13.04
C VAL A 3 66.81 -44.28 -12.05
N ARG A 4 66.43 -44.52 -10.77
CA ARG A 4 66.59 -43.70 -9.53
C ARG A 4 65.26 -43.22 -8.92
N ARG A 5 65.03 -43.27 -7.61
CA ARG A 5 65.53 -44.16 -6.52
C ARG A 5 64.57 -44.01 -5.31
N ARG A 6 64.34 -45.05 -4.52
CA ARG A 6 63.74 -44.96 -3.16
C ARG A 6 64.78 -44.37 -2.16
N SER A 7 64.50 -43.92 -0.93
CA SER A 7 63.33 -43.99 -0.01
C SER A 7 63.47 -42.85 1.07
N ASP A 8 62.71 -42.66 2.16
CA ASP A 8 61.60 -43.38 2.82
C ASP A 8 60.72 -42.44 3.72
N LYS A 9 59.91 -43.01 4.63
CA LYS A 9 59.17 -42.42 5.78
C LYS A 9 59.88 -42.75 7.13
N PRO A 10 59.53 -42.20 8.33
CA PRO A 10 58.17 -42.05 8.89
C PRO A 10 57.92 -40.76 9.72
N ALA A 11 56.97 -40.81 10.67
CA ALA A 11 56.40 -39.66 11.39
C ALA A 11 56.56 -39.74 12.93
N TYR A 12 56.32 -38.60 13.60
CA TYR A 12 56.01 -38.37 15.04
C TYR A 12 56.79 -39.10 16.15
N PRO A 13 57.21 -38.34 17.17
CA PRO A 13 57.09 -38.74 18.57
C PRO A 13 55.99 -37.95 19.32
N ALA A 14 55.54 -38.49 20.44
CA ALA A 14 54.66 -37.87 21.44
C ALA A 14 55.06 -38.39 22.85
N LYS A 15 54.37 -37.92 23.92
CA LYS A 15 54.60 -38.18 25.37
C LYS A 15 55.66 -37.26 26.03
N GLU A 16 55.57 -36.87 27.32
CA GLU A 16 54.46 -36.89 28.31
C GLU A 16 54.64 -35.82 29.43
N PHE A 17 53.74 -35.81 30.42
CA PHE A 17 53.54 -34.75 31.44
C PHE A 17 54.51 -34.72 32.64
N ALA A 18 54.74 -33.51 33.20
CA ALA A 18 54.72 -33.11 34.64
C ALA A 18 55.61 -31.86 34.90
N ALA A 19 55.37 -30.96 35.87
CA ALA A 19 54.18 -30.54 36.64
C ALA A 19 54.48 -29.19 37.38
N GLY A 20 53.46 -28.40 37.74
CA GLY A 20 53.57 -27.08 38.41
C GLY A 20 53.64 -25.88 37.44
N GLU A 21 53.16 -24.66 37.74
CA GLU A 21 52.51 -24.11 38.96
C GLU A 21 51.20 -23.32 38.61
N GLU A 22 50.66 -22.52 39.54
CA GLU A 22 49.30 -21.91 39.46
C GLU A 22 49.13 -20.70 38.50
N PRO A 23 47.90 -20.40 38.04
CA PRO A 23 47.63 -19.33 37.07
C PRO A 23 47.44 -17.93 37.68
N PHE A 24 47.95 -16.91 36.98
CA PHE A 24 47.71 -15.49 37.28
C PHE A 24 46.26 -15.07 37.02
N LYS A 25 45.75 -14.16 37.87
CA LYS A 25 44.41 -13.56 37.75
C LYS A 25 44.45 -12.29 36.86
N PRO A 26 43.41 -12.00 36.06
CA PRO A 26 43.32 -10.76 35.29
C PRO A 26 42.97 -9.56 36.19
N HIS A 27 43.57 -8.41 35.90
CA HIS A 27 43.29 -7.16 36.62
C HIS A 27 42.07 -6.44 36.04
N LYS A 28 41.23 -5.87 36.92
CA LYS A 28 40.31 -4.78 36.60
C LYS A 28 40.97 -3.43 36.93
N GLN A 29 40.31 -2.35 36.46
CA GLN A 29 40.56 -0.90 36.64
C GLN A 29 41.26 -0.20 35.47
N GLN A 30 40.92 1.05 35.13
CA GLN A 30 39.66 1.81 35.31
C GLN A 30 39.72 3.08 34.45
N GLN A 31 38.67 3.39 33.67
CA GLN A 31 38.48 4.74 33.14
C GLN A 31 37.01 4.97 32.74
N GLU A 32 36.22 5.35 33.74
CA GLU A 32 34.96 6.06 33.54
C GLU A 32 35.30 7.55 33.34
N GLN A 33 34.60 8.24 32.44
CA GLN A 33 34.59 9.70 32.43
C GLN A 33 33.21 10.21 31.99
N ASP A 34 32.70 11.20 32.71
CA ASP A 34 31.29 11.59 32.68
C ASP A 34 30.78 12.09 31.32
N ASN A 35 29.56 11.67 31.01
CA ASN A 35 28.63 12.49 30.23
C ASN A 35 27.19 12.27 30.73
N SER A 36 27.02 12.40 32.05
CA SER A 36 25.79 12.19 32.81
C SER A 36 24.79 13.34 32.63
N LEU A 37 24.23 13.45 31.42
CA LEU A 37 23.11 14.36 31.13
C LEU A 37 21.92 14.06 32.06
N LEU A 38 21.54 15.05 32.87
CA LEU A 38 20.53 14.96 33.92
C LEU A 38 19.18 14.45 33.41
N ILE A 39 18.88 13.18 33.70
CA ILE A 39 17.54 12.61 33.51
C ILE A 39 16.65 13.05 34.67
N ALA A 40 15.44 13.53 34.38
CA ALA A 40 14.47 14.00 35.37
C ALA A 40 13.76 12.85 36.13
N SER A 41 14.46 11.74 36.40
CA SER A 41 13.93 10.54 37.05
C SER A 41 13.77 10.67 38.56
N ASP A 42 14.61 11.48 39.21
CA ASP A 42 14.81 11.48 40.67
C ASP A 42 13.74 12.29 41.43
N ALA A 43 12.69 12.73 40.73
CA ALA A 43 11.65 13.62 41.24
C ALA A 43 10.39 12.92 41.79
N LEU A 44 10.31 11.57 41.75
CA LEU A 44 9.10 10.82 42.14
C LEU A 44 9.39 9.69 43.15
N PRO A 45 8.70 9.63 44.31
CA PRO A 45 8.97 8.66 45.37
C PRO A 45 8.27 7.30 45.17
N LEU A 46 8.01 6.88 43.92
CA LEU A 46 7.26 5.66 43.59
C LEU A 46 7.90 4.89 42.43
N PRO A 47 7.79 3.55 42.37
CA PRO A 47 8.34 2.76 41.27
C PRO A 47 7.74 3.16 39.91
N LEU A 48 8.60 3.47 38.92
CA LEU A 48 8.21 4.02 37.62
C LEU A 48 7.16 3.18 36.87
N TYR A 49 7.21 1.84 36.98
CA TYR A 49 6.19 0.97 36.39
C TYR A 49 4.78 1.22 36.95
N LEU A 50 4.68 1.51 38.26
CA LEU A 50 3.43 1.77 38.96
C LEU A 50 2.84 3.14 38.57
N THR A 51 3.68 4.18 38.48
CA THR A 51 3.25 5.51 38.03
C THR A 51 2.81 5.48 36.56
N ASN A 52 3.55 4.78 35.70
CA ASN A 52 3.20 4.61 34.29
C ASN A 52 1.87 3.86 34.12
N GLY A 53 1.68 2.74 34.83
CA GLY A 53 0.41 2.01 34.81
C GLY A 53 -0.78 2.86 35.26
N LEU A 54 -0.59 3.69 36.30
CA LEU A 54 -1.60 4.62 36.80
C LEU A 54 -1.93 5.71 35.76
N PHE A 55 -0.95 6.44 35.24
CA PHE A 55 -1.20 7.52 34.27
C PHE A 55 -1.76 7.00 32.94
N PHE A 56 -1.32 5.83 32.47
CA PHE A 56 -1.84 5.21 31.24
C PHE A 56 -3.31 4.77 31.41
N THR A 57 -3.65 4.08 32.50
CA THR A 57 -5.05 3.68 32.78
C THR A 57 -5.95 4.89 33.05
N MET A 58 -5.45 5.90 33.75
CA MET A 58 -6.14 7.18 33.97
C MET A 58 -6.45 7.91 32.65
N PHE A 59 -5.47 8.00 31.74
CA PHE A 59 -5.65 8.62 30.43
C PHE A 59 -6.81 7.99 29.64
N PHE A 60 -6.80 6.67 29.45
CA PHE A 60 -7.86 5.98 28.70
C PHE A 60 -9.22 6.04 29.40
N TYR A 61 -9.27 5.94 30.73
CA TYR A 61 -10.52 6.04 31.49
C TYR A 61 -11.15 7.44 31.38
N VAL A 62 -10.34 8.48 31.54
CA VAL A 62 -10.76 9.89 31.44
C VAL A 62 -11.17 10.26 30.02
N MET A 63 -10.41 9.80 29.00
CA MET A 63 -10.76 10.00 27.60
C MET A 63 -12.08 9.31 27.24
N TYR A 64 -12.29 8.06 27.69
CA TYR A 64 -13.55 7.34 27.49
C TYR A 64 -14.74 8.05 28.17
N TYR A 65 -14.56 8.54 29.40
CA TYR A 65 -15.57 9.33 30.11
C TYR A 65 -15.98 10.58 29.32
N LEU A 66 -15.00 11.36 28.83
CA LEU A 66 -15.26 12.59 28.06
C LEU A 66 -15.96 12.30 26.72
N LEU A 67 -15.51 11.27 25.98
CA LEU A 67 -16.17 10.85 24.73
C LEU A 67 -17.62 10.39 24.98
N SER A 68 -17.87 9.66 26.06
CA SER A 68 -19.21 9.23 26.46
C SER A 68 -20.11 10.43 26.80
N ARG A 69 -19.62 11.39 27.60
CA ARG A 69 -20.36 12.61 27.94
C ARG A 69 -20.61 13.50 26.73
N TRP A 70 -19.65 13.67 25.82
CA TRP A 70 -19.86 14.43 24.58
C TRP A 70 -20.91 13.77 23.68
N ARG A 71 -20.91 12.43 23.59
CA ARG A 71 -21.97 11.67 22.88
C ARG A 71 -23.35 11.88 23.51
N GLU A 72 -23.46 11.92 24.84
CA GLU A 72 -24.71 12.26 25.52
C GLU A 72 -25.15 13.71 25.24
N LYS A 73 -24.24 14.68 25.28
CA LYS A 73 -24.54 16.08 24.96
C LYS A 73 -25.04 16.27 23.54
N ILE A 74 -24.39 15.63 22.56
CA ILE A 74 -24.82 15.63 21.16
C ILE A 74 -26.22 15.03 21.02
N ARG A 75 -26.51 13.89 21.67
CA ARG A 75 -27.84 13.27 21.64
C ARG A 75 -28.93 14.15 22.29
N ASN A 76 -28.58 14.90 23.32
CA ASN A 76 -29.51 15.73 24.09
C ASN A 76 -29.52 17.20 23.62
N SER A 77 -28.86 17.53 22.50
CA SER A 77 -28.72 18.87 21.92
C SER A 77 -28.16 19.95 22.87
N THR A 78 -27.39 19.57 23.90
CA THR A 78 -26.78 20.54 24.82
C THR A 78 -25.44 21.05 24.27
N PRO A 79 -25.20 22.38 24.27
CA PRO A 79 -23.99 22.93 23.67
C PRO A 79 -22.71 22.47 24.37
N LEU A 80 -21.73 22.00 23.60
CA LEU A 80 -20.50 21.39 24.12
C LEU A 80 -19.64 22.35 24.98
N HIS A 81 -19.76 23.67 24.78
CA HIS A 81 -19.07 24.68 25.58
C HIS A 81 -19.59 24.79 27.03
N VAL A 82 -20.76 24.22 27.35
CA VAL A 82 -21.28 24.17 28.73
C VAL A 82 -20.63 22.98 29.43
N VAL A 83 -19.46 23.21 30.04
CA VAL A 83 -18.66 22.20 30.73
C VAL A 83 -19.12 22.05 32.19
N THR A 84 -19.46 20.84 32.62
CA THR A 84 -19.79 20.54 34.03
C THR A 84 -18.51 20.42 34.86
N PHE A 85 -18.61 20.59 36.19
CA PHE A 85 -17.46 20.47 37.10
C PHE A 85 -16.71 19.12 36.95
N SER A 86 -17.44 18.01 36.79
CA SER A 86 -16.85 16.70 36.53
C SER A 86 -16.13 16.59 35.18
N GLU A 87 -16.62 17.27 34.13
CA GLU A 87 -15.93 17.32 32.85
C GLU A 87 -14.71 18.25 32.89
N LEU A 88 -14.74 19.34 33.66
CA LEU A 88 -13.59 20.22 33.86
C LEU A 88 -12.44 19.49 34.55
N VAL A 89 -12.74 18.76 35.65
CA VAL A 89 -11.76 17.89 36.33
C VAL A 89 -11.23 16.81 35.39
N ALA A 90 -12.09 16.22 34.55
CA ALA A 90 -11.67 15.24 33.55
C ALA A 90 -10.75 15.87 32.47
N ILE A 91 -11.06 17.06 31.95
CA ILE A 91 -10.22 17.75 30.94
C ILE A 91 -8.84 18.09 31.54
N VAL A 92 -8.77 18.63 32.76
CA VAL A 92 -7.49 18.90 33.44
C VAL A 92 -6.71 17.60 33.68
N SER A 93 -7.40 16.53 34.07
CA SER A 93 -6.80 15.19 34.24
C SER A 93 -6.25 14.60 32.94
N LEU A 94 -6.95 14.83 31.81
CA LEU A 94 -6.52 14.41 30.48
C LEU A 94 -5.27 15.18 30.06
N ILE A 95 -5.24 16.50 30.26
CA ILE A 95 -4.08 17.35 29.95
C ILE A 95 -2.87 16.94 30.79
N ALA A 96 -3.04 16.74 32.10
CA ALA A 96 -1.96 16.29 32.99
C ALA A 96 -1.39 14.91 32.60
N SER A 97 -2.26 13.95 32.26
CA SER A 97 -1.82 12.63 31.80
C SER A 97 -1.19 12.65 30.41
N VAL A 98 -1.65 13.50 29.48
CA VAL A 98 -0.97 13.73 28.19
C VAL A 98 0.42 14.33 28.39
N ILE A 99 0.58 15.33 29.26
CA ILE A 99 1.90 15.92 29.56
C ILE A 99 2.83 14.88 30.20
N TYR A 100 2.34 14.05 31.13
CA TYR A 100 3.12 12.94 31.69
C TYR A 100 3.54 11.92 30.63
N LEU A 101 2.61 11.48 29.76
CA LEU A 101 2.89 10.48 28.73
C LEU A 101 3.85 11.03 27.66
N LEU A 102 3.72 12.30 27.26
CA LEU A 102 4.68 12.96 26.37
C LEU A 102 6.05 13.16 27.03
N GLY A 103 6.10 13.50 28.32
CA GLY A 103 7.36 13.57 29.07
C GLY A 103 8.06 12.22 29.20
N PHE A 104 7.32 11.15 29.48
CA PHE A 104 7.90 9.82 29.72
C PHE A 104 8.22 9.05 28.42
N PHE A 105 7.26 8.95 27.49
CA PHE A 105 7.47 8.22 26.22
C PHE A 105 8.13 9.09 25.15
N GLY A 106 7.91 10.41 25.17
CA GLY A 106 8.46 11.32 24.17
C GLY A 106 9.98 11.48 24.24
N ILE A 107 10.61 11.35 25.40
CA ILE A 107 12.08 11.35 25.51
C ILE A 107 12.67 10.15 24.73
N GLY A 108 12.11 8.95 24.91
CA GLY A 108 12.51 7.76 24.15
C GLY A 108 12.26 7.90 22.64
N PHE A 109 11.14 8.53 22.26
CA PHE A 109 10.82 8.82 20.85
C PHE A 109 11.82 9.83 20.24
N VAL A 110 12.09 10.95 20.91
CA VAL A 110 13.05 11.97 20.44
C VAL A 110 14.49 11.42 20.41
N GLN A 111 14.90 10.62 21.40
CA GLN A 111 16.18 9.91 21.34
C GLN A 111 16.21 8.89 20.19
N SER A 112 15.11 8.20 19.88
CA SER A 112 15.05 7.29 18.71
C SER A 112 15.13 8.00 17.35
N PHE A 113 14.92 9.32 17.29
CA PHE A 113 15.26 10.13 16.11
C PHE A 113 16.72 10.57 16.14
N VAL A 114 17.21 11.14 17.24
CA VAL A 114 18.60 11.66 17.35
C VAL A 114 19.66 10.55 17.29
N SER A 115 19.38 9.37 17.85
CA SER A 115 20.28 8.21 17.77
C SER A 115 20.22 7.48 16.43
N ARG A 116 19.31 7.84 15.53
CA ARG A 116 19.21 7.24 14.18
C ARG A 116 20.23 7.80 13.20
N ASP A 117 20.84 8.95 13.52
CA ASP A 117 21.90 9.59 12.73
C ASP A 117 23.32 9.07 13.06
N ASN A 118 23.49 8.12 14.00
CA ASN A 118 24.81 7.77 14.57
C ASN A 118 25.02 6.28 14.90
N ASN A 119 24.33 5.36 14.22
CA ASN A 119 24.77 3.96 14.14
C ASN A 119 24.15 3.26 12.91
N ASP A 120 25.00 2.72 12.05
CA ASP A 120 24.65 2.14 10.74
C ASP A 120 24.73 0.59 10.76
N ASP A 121 24.75 -0.03 9.59
CA ASP A 121 24.83 -1.47 9.31
C ASP A 121 23.56 -2.28 9.63
N SER A 122 22.51 -2.11 8.82
CA SER A 122 22.18 -3.10 7.77
C SER A 122 20.85 -2.81 7.02
N TRP A 123 20.86 -3.02 5.68
CA TRP A 123 19.74 -3.20 4.73
C TRP A 123 19.32 -2.10 3.72
N ASP A 124 19.79 -0.84 3.80
CA ASP A 124 19.38 0.22 2.82
C ASP A 124 20.49 0.73 1.87
N VAL A 125 21.70 0.15 1.92
CA VAL A 125 22.90 0.64 1.17
C VAL A 125 22.90 0.24 -0.32
N GLU A 126 21.91 0.72 -1.08
CA GLU A 126 21.97 0.85 -2.56
C GLU A 126 21.28 2.12 -3.08
N ASP A 127 20.28 2.67 -2.38
CA ASP A 127 19.35 3.65 -2.95
C ASP A 127 19.82 5.13 -2.90
N GLU A 128 20.84 5.49 -2.12
CA GLU A 128 21.28 6.91 -1.95
C GLU A 128 21.94 7.53 -3.19
N ASN A 129 22.66 6.74 -4.00
CA ASN A 129 23.42 7.25 -5.16
C ASN A 129 22.53 7.92 -6.22
N ASP A 130 21.28 7.46 -6.39
CA ASP A 130 20.34 8.01 -7.38
C ASP A 130 19.76 9.36 -6.92
N GLU A 131 19.51 9.54 -5.62
CA GLU A 131 18.89 10.77 -5.10
C GLU A 131 19.87 11.96 -5.12
N GLN A 132 21.15 11.71 -4.86
CA GLN A 132 22.18 12.77 -4.83
C GLN A 132 22.38 13.45 -6.20
N TYR A 133 22.19 12.73 -7.31
CA TYR A 133 22.39 13.27 -8.66
C TYR A 133 21.31 14.29 -9.07
N LEU A 134 20.08 14.17 -8.53
CA LEU A 134 18.95 15.05 -8.87
C LEU A 134 19.00 16.41 -8.15
N LEU A 135 19.66 16.50 -7.00
CA LEU A 135 19.74 17.73 -6.20
C LEU A 135 20.73 18.77 -6.77
N GLU A 136 21.71 18.35 -7.59
CA GLU A 136 22.67 19.29 -8.20
C GLU A 136 22.09 20.05 -9.41
N GLU A 137 21.12 19.48 -10.15
CA GLU A 137 20.58 20.12 -11.36
C GLU A 137 19.77 21.41 -11.10
N ASP A 138 19.13 21.52 -9.93
CA ASP A 138 18.36 22.72 -9.51
C ASP A 138 19.27 23.80 -8.88
N SER A 139 20.53 23.47 -8.54
CA SER A 139 21.49 24.40 -7.92
C SER A 139 22.10 25.43 -8.90
N ARG A 140 21.64 25.47 -10.16
CA ARG A 140 22.18 26.34 -11.23
C ARG A 140 21.73 27.79 -11.09
N ARG A 141 22.52 28.58 -10.36
CA ARG A 141 22.36 30.04 -10.15
C ARG A 141 22.31 30.85 -11.47
N GLY A 142 21.11 31.09 -11.98
CA GLY A 142 20.82 32.13 -12.98
C GLY A 142 20.53 33.49 -12.32
N PRO A 143 20.85 34.63 -12.98
CA PRO A 143 20.66 35.96 -12.39
C PRO A 143 19.18 36.41 -12.41
N ALA A 144 18.66 36.81 -11.25
CA ALA A 144 17.32 37.39 -11.13
C ALA A 144 17.27 38.82 -11.70
N THR A 145 16.67 39.00 -12.87
CA THR A 145 16.45 40.31 -13.51
C THR A 145 15.13 40.94 -13.09
N THR A 146 15.17 41.83 -12.09
CA THR A 146 14.02 42.66 -11.70
C THR A 146 13.65 43.65 -12.80
N LEU A 147 12.43 43.58 -13.36
CA LEU A 147 11.98 44.49 -14.41
C LEU A 147 10.45 44.69 -14.45
N GLY A 148 10.02 45.95 -14.47
CA GLY A 148 8.76 46.38 -15.11
C GLY A 148 7.44 46.15 -14.36
N CYS A 149 7.01 47.12 -13.55
CA CYS A 149 5.65 47.16 -13.01
C CYS A 149 4.58 47.41 -14.09
N THR A 150 3.42 46.77 -13.99
CA THR A 150 2.12 47.47 -13.89
C THR A 150 1.11 46.59 -13.16
N ALA A 151 0.38 47.17 -12.19
CA ALA A 151 -0.70 46.47 -11.50
C ALA A 151 -2.02 46.69 -12.26
N VAL A 152 -2.63 45.60 -12.74
CA VAL A 152 -3.98 45.62 -13.31
C VAL A 152 -4.99 45.52 -12.16
N PRO A 153 -6.02 46.39 -12.09
CA PRO A 153 -7.02 46.32 -11.02
C PRO A 153 -7.88 45.06 -11.16
N PRO A 154 -8.32 44.43 -10.04
CA PRO A 154 -9.18 43.27 -10.10
C PRO A 154 -10.56 43.62 -10.68
N PRO A 155 -11.20 42.71 -11.44
CA PRO A 155 -12.53 42.94 -11.98
C PRO A 155 -13.56 43.07 -10.84
N PRO A 156 -14.64 43.87 -11.02
CA PRO A 156 -15.60 44.16 -9.96
C PRO A 156 -16.31 42.89 -9.49
N ALA A 157 -16.33 42.68 -8.18
CA ALA A 157 -16.93 41.49 -7.57
C ALA A 157 -18.44 41.39 -7.91
N ARG A 158 -18.81 40.38 -8.70
CA ARG A 158 -20.22 40.00 -8.88
C ARG A 158 -20.81 39.63 -7.53
N LYS A 159 -21.82 40.39 -7.08
CA LYS A 159 -22.61 40.05 -5.90
C LYS A 159 -23.38 38.75 -6.17
N ILE A 160 -22.87 37.63 -5.67
CA ILE A 160 -23.60 36.36 -5.67
C ILE A 160 -24.74 36.50 -4.65
N VAL A 161 -25.97 36.61 -5.14
CA VAL A 161 -27.16 36.54 -4.30
C VAL A 161 -27.29 35.12 -3.76
N PRO A 162 -27.54 34.90 -2.46
CA PRO A 162 -27.73 33.55 -1.93
C PRO A 162 -28.99 32.90 -2.52
N VAL A 163 -28.81 31.97 -3.45
CA VAL A 163 -29.89 31.06 -3.86
C VAL A 163 -30.06 30.05 -2.74
N VAL A 164 -31.03 30.29 -1.86
CA VAL A 164 -31.43 29.35 -0.81
C VAL A 164 -31.96 28.08 -1.50
N PRO A 165 -31.39 26.89 -1.26
CA PRO A 165 -31.94 25.65 -1.78
C PRO A 165 -33.37 25.47 -1.24
N PRO A 166 -34.35 25.07 -2.07
CA PRO A 166 -35.67 24.72 -1.55
C PRO A 166 -35.52 23.59 -0.53
N GLN A 167 -36.15 23.75 0.64
CA GLN A 167 -36.13 22.69 1.66
C GLN A 167 -36.71 21.40 1.07
N PRO A 168 -36.14 20.22 1.37
CA PRO A 168 -36.70 18.95 0.91
C PRO A 168 -38.13 18.83 1.44
N SER A 169 -39.09 18.81 0.53
CA SER A 169 -40.48 18.52 0.86
C SER A 169 -40.55 17.15 1.56
N LYS A 170 -41.33 17.07 2.63
CA LYS A 170 -41.47 15.83 3.43
C LYS A 170 -41.82 14.68 2.49
N VAL A 171 -40.91 13.73 2.33
CA VAL A 171 -41.16 12.49 1.60
C VAL A 171 -42.27 11.76 2.34
N ALA A 172 -43.48 11.79 1.78
CA ALA A 172 -44.59 10.99 2.27
C ALA A 172 -44.18 9.52 2.18
N ALA A 173 -44.52 8.73 3.20
CA ALA A 173 -44.04 7.36 3.33
C ALA A 173 -44.37 6.53 2.07
N MET A 174 -43.34 6.22 1.28
CA MET A 174 -43.48 5.30 0.16
C MET A 174 -43.77 3.92 0.75
N SER A 175 -45.00 3.45 0.55
CA SER A 175 -45.39 2.08 0.86
C SER A 175 -44.44 1.11 0.14
N GLU A 176 -43.93 0.11 0.86
CA GLU A 176 -43.02 -0.93 0.34
C GLU A 176 -43.76 -1.83 -0.66
N LYS A 177 -43.95 -1.33 -1.88
CA LYS A 177 -44.29 -2.14 -3.03
C LYS A 177 -43.12 -3.08 -3.27
N ARG A 178 -43.28 -4.36 -2.90
CA ARG A 178 -42.30 -5.41 -3.22
C ARG A 178 -42.03 -5.39 -4.71
N ALA A 179 -40.78 -5.18 -5.09
CA ALA A 179 -40.30 -5.26 -6.47
C ALA A 179 -40.76 -6.59 -7.11
N PRO A 180 -41.15 -6.61 -8.39
CA PRO A 180 -41.50 -7.85 -9.08
C PRO A 180 -40.29 -8.79 -9.08
N LEU A 181 -40.45 -9.97 -8.48
CA LEU A 181 -39.41 -11.01 -8.39
C LEU A 181 -39.25 -11.84 -9.68
N VAL A 182 -40.09 -11.58 -10.68
CA VAL A 182 -40.05 -12.21 -11.99
C VAL A 182 -40.22 -11.11 -13.02
N THR A 183 -39.22 -10.97 -13.89
CA THR A 183 -39.35 -10.16 -15.11
C THR A 183 -39.88 -11.09 -16.21
N PRO A 184 -40.90 -10.72 -17.00
CA PRO A 184 -41.25 -11.48 -18.18
C PRO A 184 -40.03 -11.56 -19.11
N ALA A 185 -39.61 -12.76 -19.50
CA ALA A 185 -38.52 -12.91 -20.46
C ALA A 185 -38.94 -12.38 -21.85
N ALA A 186 -37.96 -12.00 -22.68
CA ALA A 186 -38.23 -11.42 -23.99
C ALA A 186 -38.77 -12.42 -25.02
N SER A 187 -38.59 -13.72 -24.79
CA SER A 187 -39.06 -14.81 -25.64
C SER A 187 -39.34 -16.09 -24.86
N GLU A 188 -40.07 -17.04 -25.46
CA GLU A 188 -40.27 -18.38 -24.90
C GLU A 188 -38.94 -19.17 -24.83
N GLU A 189 -38.02 -18.96 -25.79
CA GLU A 189 -36.66 -19.50 -25.74
C GLU A 189 -35.92 -19.05 -24.48
N ASP A 190 -35.97 -17.76 -24.16
CA ASP A 190 -35.28 -17.21 -22.98
C ASP A 190 -35.84 -17.82 -21.70
N GLU A 191 -37.16 -18.05 -21.60
CA GLU A 191 -37.76 -18.78 -20.49
C GLU A 191 -37.21 -20.20 -20.35
N GLU A 192 -37.01 -20.95 -21.45
CA GLU A 192 -36.42 -22.30 -21.42
C GLU A 192 -34.93 -22.28 -21.05
N ILE A 193 -34.18 -21.29 -21.54
CA ILE A 193 -32.76 -21.11 -21.21
C ILE A 193 -32.62 -20.73 -19.73
N ILE A 194 -33.42 -19.77 -19.23
CA ILE A 194 -33.47 -19.37 -17.81
C ILE A 194 -33.80 -20.58 -16.94
N LYS A 195 -34.84 -21.37 -17.26
CA LYS A 195 -35.18 -22.61 -16.54
C LYS A 195 -34.02 -23.61 -16.55
N SER A 196 -33.30 -23.73 -17.67
CA SER A 196 -32.15 -24.63 -17.81
C SER A 196 -30.93 -24.18 -16.99
N VAL A 197 -30.70 -22.87 -16.86
CA VAL A 197 -29.66 -22.31 -15.97
C VAL A 197 -30.05 -22.48 -14.50
N VAL A 198 -31.30 -22.17 -14.13
CA VAL A 198 -31.83 -22.35 -12.76
C VAL A 198 -31.79 -23.81 -12.31
N GLN A 199 -32.01 -24.76 -13.23
CA GLN A 199 -31.90 -26.21 -12.98
C GLN A 199 -30.45 -26.74 -13.04
N GLY A 200 -29.44 -25.90 -13.26
CA GLY A 200 -28.03 -26.31 -13.38
C GLY A 200 -27.68 -27.12 -14.63
N LYS A 201 -28.63 -27.31 -15.56
CA LYS A 201 -28.41 -28.03 -16.84
C LYS A 201 -27.53 -27.24 -17.81
N MET A 202 -27.59 -25.91 -17.75
CA MET A 202 -26.74 -25.02 -18.55
C MET A 202 -25.82 -24.20 -17.64
N PRO A 203 -24.48 -24.38 -17.72
CA PRO A 203 -23.55 -23.58 -16.93
C PRO A 203 -23.58 -22.10 -17.34
N SER A 204 -23.76 -21.19 -16.38
CA SER A 204 -23.99 -19.77 -16.65
C SER A 204 -22.82 -19.08 -17.37
N TYR A 205 -21.57 -19.50 -17.15
CA TYR A 205 -20.39 -18.98 -17.86
C TYR A 205 -20.34 -19.36 -19.35
N SER A 206 -21.25 -20.21 -19.83
CA SER A 206 -21.32 -20.65 -21.23
C SER A 206 -22.40 -19.95 -22.06
N LEU A 207 -23.06 -18.93 -21.50
CA LEU A 207 -24.18 -18.26 -22.17
C LEU A 207 -23.70 -17.42 -23.37
N GLU A 208 -22.67 -16.60 -23.19
CA GLU A 208 -22.08 -15.74 -24.24
C GLU A 208 -21.68 -16.57 -25.47
N SER A 209 -20.96 -17.67 -25.26
CA SER A 209 -20.48 -18.55 -26.34
C SER A 209 -21.55 -19.46 -26.97
N LYS A 210 -22.73 -19.60 -26.35
CA LYS A 210 -23.86 -20.36 -26.90
C LYS A 210 -24.91 -19.49 -27.59
N LEU A 211 -25.07 -18.25 -27.14
CA LEU A 211 -26.10 -17.33 -27.62
C LEU A 211 -25.56 -16.37 -28.69
N GLY A 212 -24.25 -16.09 -28.70
CA GLY A 212 -23.62 -15.14 -29.64
C GLY A 212 -23.96 -13.66 -29.37
N ASP A 213 -24.62 -13.38 -28.25
CA ASP A 213 -25.08 -12.07 -27.81
C ASP A 213 -24.79 -11.95 -26.30
N CYS A 214 -23.86 -11.07 -25.92
CA CYS A 214 -23.41 -10.96 -24.54
C CYS A 214 -24.42 -10.21 -23.67
N LYS A 215 -25.23 -9.34 -24.28
CA LYS A 215 -26.33 -8.62 -23.61
C LYS A 215 -27.49 -9.57 -23.28
N ARG A 216 -27.89 -10.44 -24.22
CA ARG A 216 -28.88 -11.52 -23.99
C ARG A 216 -28.37 -12.48 -22.92
N ALA A 217 -27.10 -12.87 -22.97
CA ALA A 217 -26.47 -13.69 -21.94
C ALA A 217 -26.52 -13.04 -20.55
N ALA A 218 -26.17 -11.75 -20.42
CA ALA A 218 -26.25 -11.00 -19.17
C ALA A 218 -27.69 -10.86 -18.64
N SER A 219 -28.66 -10.64 -19.53
CA SER A 219 -30.09 -10.55 -19.18
C SER A 219 -30.63 -11.89 -18.64
N ILE A 220 -30.40 -12.98 -19.36
CA ILE A 220 -30.77 -14.35 -18.94
C ILE A 220 -30.11 -14.71 -17.61
N ARG A 221 -28.84 -14.37 -17.43
CA ARG A 221 -28.11 -14.60 -16.18
C ARG A 221 -28.70 -13.81 -15.02
N LYS A 222 -29.02 -12.52 -15.24
CA LYS A 222 -29.66 -11.66 -14.23
C LYS A 222 -31.00 -12.26 -13.77
N GLU A 223 -31.87 -12.63 -14.70
CA GLU A 223 -33.19 -13.19 -14.38
C GLU A 223 -33.10 -14.57 -13.72
N ALA A 224 -32.18 -15.44 -14.18
CA ALA A 224 -31.88 -16.70 -13.49
C ALA A 224 -31.40 -16.47 -12.05
N LEU A 225 -30.56 -15.46 -11.81
CA LEU A 225 -30.07 -15.10 -10.47
C LEU A 225 -31.20 -14.55 -9.57
N GLN A 226 -32.14 -13.75 -10.10
CA GLN A 226 -33.34 -13.33 -9.35
C GLN A 226 -34.14 -14.57 -8.88
N ARG A 227 -34.37 -15.52 -9.79
CA ARG A 227 -35.14 -16.75 -9.52
C ARG A 227 -34.43 -17.71 -8.56
N ILE A 228 -33.11 -17.84 -8.63
CA ILE A 228 -32.30 -18.66 -7.70
C ILE A 228 -32.27 -18.05 -6.29
N THR A 229 -32.14 -16.73 -6.17
CA THR A 229 -31.94 -16.06 -4.88
C THR A 229 -33.23 -15.62 -4.19
N GLY A 230 -34.35 -15.55 -4.92
CA GLY A 230 -35.61 -14.97 -4.44
C GLY A 230 -35.52 -13.46 -4.16
N LYS A 231 -34.52 -12.77 -4.73
CA LYS A 231 -34.25 -11.34 -4.52
C LYS A 231 -34.35 -10.59 -5.85
N SER A 232 -34.91 -9.39 -5.79
CA SER A 232 -34.91 -8.49 -6.94
C SER A 232 -33.52 -7.86 -7.15
N LEU A 233 -33.18 -7.65 -8.41
CA LEU A 233 -32.04 -6.89 -8.94
C LEU A 233 -32.55 -5.66 -9.72
N GLU A 234 -33.72 -5.12 -9.33
CA GLU A 234 -34.17 -3.79 -9.72
C GLU A 234 -33.12 -2.73 -9.32
N GLY A 235 -32.96 -1.69 -10.14
CA GLY A 235 -31.90 -0.69 -9.96
C GLY A 235 -30.53 -1.07 -10.54
N LEU A 236 -30.29 -2.34 -10.92
CA LEU A 236 -29.10 -2.73 -11.68
C LEU A 236 -29.38 -2.64 -13.21
N PRO A 237 -28.89 -1.63 -13.95
CA PRO A 237 -29.18 -1.47 -15.37
C PRO A 237 -28.53 -2.56 -16.24
N LEU A 238 -29.20 -2.88 -17.35
CA LEU A 238 -28.69 -3.71 -18.45
C LEU A 238 -28.46 -2.91 -19.74
N GLU A 239 -29.26 -1.87 -19.98
CA GLU A 239 -29.22 -1.05 -21.20
C GLU A 239 -28.09 -0.02 -21.20
N GLY A 240 -27.60 0.36 -22.38
CA GLY A 240 -26.60 1.43 -22.53
C GLY A 240 -25.16 1.03 -22.18
N PHE A 241 -24.85 -0.27 -22.19
CA PHE A 241 -23.52 -0.82 -21.95
C PHE A 241 -23.11 -1.79 -23.07
N ASP A 242 -21.82 -1.80 -23.41
CA ASP A 242 -21.19 -2.66 -24.43
C ASP A 242 -20.61 -3.90 -23.75
N TYR A 243 -21.33 -5.03 -23.81
CA TYR A 243 -20.93 -6.27 -23.14
C TYR A 243 -19.85 -7.04 -23.91
N GLU A 244 -19.83 -6.88 -25.23
CA GLU A 244 -18.84 -7.42 -26.15
C GLU A 244 -17.45 -6.84 -25.83
N SER A 245 -17.36 -5.57 -25.43
CA SER A 245 -16.09 -4.91 -25.04
C SER A 245 -15.39 -5.49 -23.81
N ILE A 246 -16.15 -6.06 -22.85
CA ILE A 246 -15.60 -6.63 -21.60
C ILE A 246 -15.28 -8.13 -21.69
N LEU A 247 -15.79 -8.81 -22.72
CA LEU A 247 -15.73 -10.26 -22.85
C LEU A 247 -14.29 -10.77 -22.91
N GLY A 248 -13.91 -11.59 -21.93
CA GLY A 248 -12.56 -12.16 -21.82
C GLY A 248 -11.45 -11.14 -21.52
N GLN A 249 -11.81 -9.92 -21.11
CA GLN A 249 -10.86 -8.83 -20.84
C GLN A 249 -11.03 -8.20 -19.46
N CYS A 250 -12.28 -7.93 -19.04
CA CYS A 250 -12.54 -7.07 -17.88
C CYS A 250 -13.45 -7.68 -16.81
N CYS A 251 -14.42 -8.53 -17.16
CA CYS A 251 -15.33 -9.14 -16.20
C CYS A 251 -16.03 -10.39 -16.79
N GLU A 252 -16.03 -11.49 -16.03
CA GLU A 252 -16.74 -12.71 -16.33
C GLU A 252 -18.18 -12.69 -15.78
N MET A 253 -19.09 -13.39 -16.47
CA MET A 253 -20.48 -13.58 -16.04
C MET A 253 -21.26 -12.29 -15.67
N PRO A 254 -21.24 -11.23 -16.50
CA PRO A 254 -21.93 -9.97 -16.21
C PRO A 254 -23.45 -10.15 -16.03
N ILE A 255 -24.05 -9.31 -15.18
CA ILE A 255 -25.50 -9.26 -14.87
C ILE A 255 -26.10 -7.85 -15.00
N GLY A 256 -25.34 -6.94 -15.62
CA GLY A 256 -25.55 -5.49 -15.58
C GLY A 256 -24.31 -4.78 -15.03
N TYR A 257 -24.41 -3.47 -14.79
CA TYR A 257 -23.30 -2.62 -14.38
C TYR A 257 -23.74 -1.60 -13.30
N VAL A 258 -22.78 -1.08 -12.52
CA VAL A 258 -23.06 -0.08 -11.47
C VAL A 258 -22.77 1.33 -11.98
N GLN A 259 -23.73 2.23 -11.83
CA GLN A 259 -23.54 3.66 -12.14
C GLN A 259 -22.94 4.39 -10.93
N ILE A 260 -21.78 5.03 -11.13
CA ILE A 260 -21.10 5.87 -10.14
C ILE A 260 -21.17 7.34 -10.60
N PRO A 261 -21.58 8.30 -9.74
CA PRO A 261 -21.55 9.71 -10.10
C PRO A 261 -20.12 10.19 -10.40
N VAL A 262 -19.95 10.94 -11.50
CA VAL A 262 -18.66 11.52 -11.88
C VAL A 262 -18.73 13.05 -11.77
N GLY A 263 -17.89 13.62 -10.92
CA GLY A 263 -17.66 15.06 -10.83
C GLY A 263 -16.36 15.48 -11.50
N ILE A 264 -16.12 16.79 -11.57
CA ILE A 264 -14.86 17.38 -12.04
C ILE A 264 -14.34 18.35 -10.98
N ALA A 265 -13.04 18.31 -10.69
CA ALA A 265 -12.34 19.29 -9.87
C ALA A 265 -11.24 19.98 -10.70
N GLY A 266 -11.17 21.31 -10.64
CA GLY A 266 -10.12 22.07 -11.32
C GLY A 266 -10.45 23.56 -11.56
N PRO A 267 -9.59 24.28 -12.31
CA PRO A 267 -8.31 23.80 -12.83
C PRO A 267 -7.30 23.51 -11.72
N LEU A 268 -6.60 22.40 -11.82
CA LEU A 268 -5.36 22.14 -11.09
C LEU A 268 -4.20 22.62 -11.98
N LEU A 269 -3.50 23.66 -11.54
CA LEU A 269 -2.26 24.10 -12.18
C LEU A 269 -1.10 23.27 -11.62
N LEU A 270 -0.54 22.40 -12.45
CA LEU A 270 0.53 21.46 -12.12
C LEU A 270 1.56 21.46 -13.25
N ASP A 271 2.84 21.64 -12.92
CA ASP A 271 3.97 21.61 -13.88
C ASP A 271 3.77 22.54 -15.09
N GLY A 272 3.22 23.73 -14.80
CA GLY A 272 2.91 24.77 -15.79
C GLY A 272 1.69 24.49 -16.68
N ARG A 273 0.88 23.46 -16.38
CA ARG A 273 -0.28 23.03 -17.17
C ARG A 273 -1.55 22.97 -16.34
N GLU A 274 -2.69 23.29 -16.95
CA GLU A 274 -4.00 23.20 -16.30
C GLU A 274 -4.68 21.86 -16.57
N TYR A 275 -5.13 21.20 -15.50
CA TYR A 275 -5.85 19.92 -15.54
C TYR A 275 -7.26 20.04 -14.96
N SER A 276 -8.23 19.45 -15.64
CA SER A 276 -9.57 19.18 -15.09
C SER A 276 -9.63 17.71 -14.68
N VAL A 277 -9.71 17.44 -13.38
CA VAL A 277 -9.59 16.09 -12.81
C VAL A 277 -10.98 15.45 -12.70
N PRO A 278 -11.30 14.38 -13.46
CA PRO A 278 -12.54 13.63 -13.28
C PRO A 278 -12.47 12.78 -12.00
N MET A 279 -13.56 12.74 -11.25
CA MET A 279 -13.65 12.02 -9.97
C MET A 279 -14.95 11.21 -9.90
N ALA A 280 -14.86 9.89 -10.02
CA ALA A 280 -15.98 8.98 -9.78
C ALA A 280 -16.12 8.69 -8.28
N THR A 281 -17.22 9.10 -7.65
CA THR A 281 -17.45 8.88 -6.22
C THR A 281 -18.93 8.98 -5.82
N THR A 282 -19.30 8.30 -4.74
CA THR A 282 -20.57 8.49 -4.01
C THR A 282 -20.40 9.29 -2.72
N GLU A 283 -19.17 9.68 -2.36
CA GLU A 283 -18.89 10.43 -1.13
C GLU A 283 -19.30 11.91 -1.24
N GLY A 284 -20.16 12.34 -0.32
CA GLY A 284 -20.57 13.74 -0.22
C GLY A 284 -19.40 14.67 0.09
N CYS A 285 -19.41 15.86 -0.49
CA CYS A 285 -18.39 16.92 -0.35
C CYS A 285 -16.97 16.60 -0.86
N LEU A 286 -16.59 15.35 -1.19
CA LEU A 286 -15.24 15.00 -1.64
C LEU A 286 -14.78 15.87 -2.82
N VAL A 287 -15.49 15.82 -3.95
CA VAL A 287 -15.16 16.60 -5.16
C VAL A 287 -15.11 18.11 -4.88
N ALA A 288 -16.02 18.62 -4.05
CA ALA A 288 -16.05 20.03 -3.67
C ALA A 288 -14.85 20.45 -2.80
N SER A 289 -14.38 19.56 -1.92
CA SER A 289 -13.18 19.79 -1.11
C SER A 289 -11.92 19.74 -1.96
N THR A 290 -11.80 18.76 -2.87
CA THR A 290 -10.69 18.69 -3.85
C THR A 290 -10.66 19.94 -4.73
N ASN A 291 -11.81 20.37 -5.27
CA ASN A 291 -11.92 21.56 -6.10
C ASN A 291 -11.51 22.86 -5.35
N ARG A 292 -11.83 22.95 -4.05
CA ARG A 292 -11.33 24.02 -3.17
C ARG A 292 -9.81 23.95 -2.99
N GLY A 293 -9.23 22.75 -2.92
CA GLY A 293 -7.79 22.50 -2.92
C GLY A 293 -7.13 22.97 -4.22
N CYS A 294 -7.63 22.54 -5.38
CA CYS A 294 -7.15 23.00 -6.70
C CYS A 294 -7.16 24.53 -6.80
N LYS A 295 -8.25 25.19 -6.36
CA LYS A 295 -8.34 26.65 -6.33
C LYS A 295 -7.28 27.31 -5.43
N ALA A 296 -6.94 26.71 -4.29
CA ALA A 296 -5.89 27.22 -3.41
C ALA A 296 -4.50 27.08 -4.05
N ILE A 297 -4.19 25.91 -4.61
CA ILE A 297 -2.95 25.64 -5.35
C ILE A 297 -2.79 26.63 -6.51
N TYR A 298 -3.82 26.78 -7.34
CA TYR A 298 -3.83 27.71 -8.47
C TYR A 298 -3.57 29.16 -8.02
N ALA A 299 -4.25 29.62 -6.96
CA ALA A 299 -4.06 30.97 -6.42
C ALA A 299 -2.68 31.22 -5.80
N SER A 300 -1.94 30.16 -5.46
CA SER A 300 -0.56 30.21 -4.97
C SER A 300 0.50 30.12 -6.08
N GLY A 301 0.10 30.06 -7.36
CA GLY A 301 1.01 29.95 -8.51
C GLY A 301 1.12 28.54 -9.11
N GLY A 302 0.38 27.56 -8.57
CA GLY A 302 0.41 26.17 -9.02
C GLY A 302 1.18 25.24 -8.08
N ALA A 303 1.37 24.00 -8.54
CA ALA A 303 2.24 23.00 -7.91
C ALA A 303 3.26 22.45 -8.92
N THR A 304 4.33 21.86 -8.41
CA THR A 304 5.36 21.16 -9.18
C THR A 304 5.40 19.70 -8.73
N SER A 305 5.66 18.76 -9.65
CA SER A 305 5.85 17.35 -9.33
C SER A 305 7.04 16.73 -10.06
N VAL A 306 7.63 15.71 -9.44
CA VAL A 306 8.75 14.93 -9.99
C VAL A 306 8.47 13.45 -9.74
N LEU A 307 8.63 12.62 -10.77
CA LEU A 307 8.52 11.18 -10.67
C LEU A 307 9.87 10.60 -10.24
N LEU A 308 10.00 10.27 -8.95
CA LEU A 308 11.26 9.74 -8.41
C LEU A 308 11.59 8.34 -8.95
N ARG A 309 10.60 7.46 -9.08
CA ARG A 309 10.77 6.05 -9.47
C ARG A 309 9.55 5.53 -10.24
N ASP A 310 9.79 4.77 -11.30
CA ASP A 310 8.81 3.94 -12.01
C ASP A 310 9.33 2.49 -12.05
N GLY A 311 8.46 1.52 -11.76
CA GLY A 311 8.82 0.11 -11.64
C GLY A 311 7.71 -0.74 -11.03
N MET A 312 6.97 -1.47 -11.86
CA MET A 312 6.02 -2.47 -11.39
C MET A 312 6.77 -3.72 -10.89
N THR A 313 6.19 -4.43 -9.91
CA THR A 313 6.89 -5.55 -9.24
C THR A 313 6.08 -6.84 -9.19
N ARG A 314 6.79 -7.97 -9.17
CA ARG A 314 6.26 -9.32 -8.90
C ARG A 314 7.29 -10.07 -8.06
N ALA A 315 6.83 -10.72 -6.99
CA ALA A 315 7.70 -11.43 -6.05
C ALA A 315 7.30 -12.91 -5.93
N PRO A 316 7.75 -13.80 -6.83
CA PRO A 316 7.57 -15.24 -6.66
C PRO A 316 8.22 -15.75 -5.39
N CYS A 317 7.61 -16.79 -4.81
CA CYS A 317 8.20 -17.61 -3.76
C CYS A 317 8.65 -18.95 -4.35
N VAL A 318 9.93 -19.27 -4.17
CA VAL A 318 10.50 -20.59 -4.49
C VAL A 318 11.07 -21.23 -3.23
N ARG A 319 11.30 -22.54 -3.24
CA ARG A 319 11.73 -23.33 -2.08
C ARG A 319 12.76 -24.37 -2.47
N PHE A 320 13.66 -24.68 -1.53
CA PHE A 320 14.66 -25.72 -1.69
C PHE A 320 14.68 -26.71 -0.53
N GLY A 321 15.41 -27.81 -0.68
CA GLY A 321 15.66 -28.77 0.40
C GLY A 321 16.37 -28.18 1.63
N THR A 322 17.15 -27.10 1.48
CA THR A 322 17.90 -26.44 2.58
C THR A 322 17.98 -24.92 2.42
N ALA A 323 18.24 -24.22 3.53
CA ALA A 323 18.45 -22.76 3.54
C ALA A 323 19.72 -22.34 2.77
N LYS A 324 20.80 -23.14 2.85
CA LYS A 324 22.04 -22.94 2.08
C LYS A 324 21.73 -22.87 0.58
N ARG A 325 20.86 -23.74 0.09
CA ARG A 325 20.50 -23.82 -1.32
C ARG A 325 19.63 -22.64 -1.79
N ALA A 326 18.75 -22.13 -0.94
CA ALA A 326 18.05 -20.87 -1.19
C ALA A 326 19.02 -19.67 -1.28
N ALA A 327 20.08 -19.64 -0.46
CA ALA A 327 21.14 -18.64 -0.56
C ALA A 327 21.99 -18.80 -1.84
N GLU A 328 22.27 -20.03 -2.28
CA GLU A 328 22.94 -20.30 -3.57
C GLU A 328 22.15 -19.82 -4.79
N LEU A 329 20.82 -19.70 -4.71
CA LEU A 329 20.03 -19.02 -5.74
C LEU A 329 20.03 -17.49 -5.56
N LYS A 330 19.95 -16.96 -4.32
CA LYS A 330 20.09 -15.50 -4.07
C LYS A 330 21.37 -14.94 -4.70
N PHE A 331 22.52 -15.55 -4.39
CA PHE A 331 23.82 -15.15 -4.94
C PHE A 331 23.99 -15.40 -6.45
N PHE A 332 23.07 -16.13 -7.10
CA PHE A 332 23.04 -16.25 -8.55
C PHE A 332 22.17 -15.16 -9.19
N VAL A 333 21.02 -14.88 -8.60
CA VAL A 333 20.03 -13.92 -9.13
C VAL A 333 20.47 -12.47 -8.94
N GLU A 334 21.24 -12.19 -7.89
CA GLU A 334 21.80 -10.87 -7.58
C GLU A 334 23.23 -10.67 -8.11
N ASP A 335 23.77 -11.62 -8.88
CA ASP A 335 25.10 -11.48 -9.52
C ASP A 335 25.02 -10.50 -10.72
N PRO A 336 25.73 -9.35 -10.70
CA PRO A 336 25.69 -8.39 -11.80
C PRO A 336 26.13 -8.99 -13.16
N VAL A 337 26.99 -10.02 -13.15
CA VAL A 337 27.43 -10.72 -14.36
C VAL A 337 26.30 -11.57 -14.98
N LYS A 338 25.36 -12.04 -14.15
CA LYS A 338 24.20 -12.84 -14.59
C LYS A 338 22.95 -12.01 -14.86
N PHE A 339 22.87 -10.80 -14.30
CA PHE A 339 21.71 -9.91 -14.45
C PHE A 339 21.31 -9.71 -15.92
N GLU A 340 22.26 -9.46 -16.83
CA GLU A 340 21.99 -9.32 -18.27
C GLU A 340 21.32 -10.56 -18.90
N THR A 341 21.67 -11.77 -18.44
CA THR A 341 21.04 -13.01 -18.93
C THR A 341 19.60 -13.12 -18.41
N LEU A 342 19.37 -12.83 -17.14
CA LEU A 342 18.04 -12.83 -16.52
C LEU A 342 17.14 -11.73 -17.13
N ALA A 343 17.69 -10.54 -17.37
CA ALA A 343 17.05 -9.45 -18.08
C ALA A 343 16.70 -9.83 -19.52
N ALA A 344 17.61 -10.46 -20.25
CA ALA A 344 17.33 -10.94 -21.61
C ALA A 344 16.18 -11.97 -21.65
N VAL A 345 16.13 -12.92 -20.71
CA VAL A 345 15.04 -13.91 -20.59
C VAL A 345 13.70 -13.25 -20.20
N PHE A 346 13.73 -12.31 -19.26
CA PHE A 346 12.56 -11.53 -18.82
C PHE A 346 11.99 -10.66 -19.96
N ASN A 347 12.86 -9.89 -20.63
CA ASN A 347 12.50 -8.89 -21.64
C ASN A 347 11.96 -9.54 -22.93
N GLN A 348 12.30 -10.80 -23.23
CA GLN A 348 11.69 -11.57 -24.32
C GLN A 348 10.15 -11.70 -24.19
N SER A 349 9.60 -11.55 -22.99
CA SER A 349 8.15 -11.66 -22.76
C SER A 349 7.34 -10.52 -23.39
N SER A 350 7.92 -9.33 -23.59
CA SER A 350 7.25 -8.10 -24.03
C SER A 350 8.20 -7.04 -24.59
N ARG A 351 7.82 -6.39 -25.69
CA ARG A 351 8.57 -5.25 -26.27
C ARG A 351 8.75 -4.07 -25.30
N PHE A 352 7.88 -3.92 -24.30
CA PHE A 352 7.89 -2.81 -23.34
C PHE A 352 8.55 -3.15 -22.00
N ALA A 353 8.53 -4.43 -21.57
CA ALA A 353 9.06 -4.82 -20.26
C ALA A 353 10.59 -4.67 -20.22
N ARG A 354 11.11 -3.91 -19.25
CA ARG A 354 12.55 -3.85 -18.98
C ARG A 354 12.82 -4.13 -17.52
N LEU A 355 13.43 -5.28 -17.24
CA LEU A 355 13.92 -5.60 -15.90
C LEU A 355 14.92 -4.52 -15.44
N GLN A 356 14.70 -3.97 -14.24
CA GLN A 356 15.53 -2.94 -13.62
C GLN A 356 16.41 -3.53 -12.51
N ARG A 357 15.81 -4.31 -11.59
CA ARG A 357 16.53 -5.04 -10.53
C ARG A 357 15.74 -6.26 -10.04
N ILE A 358 16.43 -7.19 -9.37
CA ILE A 358 15.80 -8.29 -8.62
C ILE A 358 16.34 -8.26 -7.19
N GLN A 359 15.48 -8.02 -6.20
CA GLN A 359 15.85 -7.95 -4.79
C GLN A 359 15.36 -9.20 -4.05
N CYS A 360 16.25 -10.00 -3.46
CA CYS A 360 15.89 -11.30 -2.90
C CYS A 360 15.92 -11.35 -1.36
N ALA A 361 14.87 -11.90 -0.76
CA ALA A 361 14.75 -12.15 0.68
C ALA A 361 14.60 -13.64 0.98
N ILE A 362 15.29 -14.14 2.02
CA ILE A 362 15.29 -15.56 2.42
C ILE A 362 14.47 -15.75 3.69
N ALA A 363 13.55 -16.71 3.68
CA ALA A 363 12.83 -17.17 4.87
C ALA A 363 13.09 -18.67 5.09
N GLY A 364 14.20 -18.97 5.77
CA GLY A 364 14.65 -20.35 5.99
C GLY A 364 14.94 -21.07 4.67
N LYS A 365 14.04 -21.97 4.24
CA LYS A 365 14.16 -22.72 2.98
C LYS A 365 13.47 -22.05 1.78
N ASN A 366 12.69 -20.99 2.00
CA ASN A 366 12.03 -20.24 0.95
C ASN A 366 12.91 -19.05 0.50
N LEU A 367 12.85 -18.70 -0.78
CA LEU A 367 13.40 -17.49 -1.37
C LEU A 367 12.27 -16.70 -2.04
N TYR A 368 12.16 -15.42 -1.70
CA TYR A 368 11.27 -14.45 -2.33
C TYR A 368 12.12 -13.55 -3.22
N MET A 369 11.84 -13.50 -4.52
CA MET A 369 12.65 -12.76 -5.49
C MET A 369 11.82 -11.60 -6.04
N ARG A 370 11.99 -10.38 -5.55
CA ARG A 370 11.21 -9.20 -5.99
C ARG A 370 11.81 -8.65 -7.28
N PHE A 371 11.25 -9.05 -8.41
CA PHE A 371 11.53 -8.45 -9.71
C PHE A 371 10.91 -7.04 -9.76
N VAL A 372 11.66 -6.07 -10.27
CA VAL A 372 11.23 -4.69 -10.52
C VAL A 372 11.49 -4.39 -11.99
N CYS A 373 10.48 -3.90 -12.72
CA CYS A 373 10.62 -3.56 -14.13
C CYS A 373 9.74 -2.38 -14.56
N SER A 374 10.19 -1.60 -15.54
CA SER A 374 9.34 -0.64 -16.24
C SER A 374 8.45 -1.36 -17.26
N THR A 375 7.25 -0.83 -17.47
CA THR A 375 6.18 -1.47 -18.25
C THR A 375 5.56 -0.57 -19.33
N GLY A 376 6.13 0.63 -19.54
CA GLY A 376 5.56 1.67 -20.38
C GLY A 376 4.27 2.24 -19.77
N ASP A 377 3.37 2.77 -20.59
CA ASP A 377 2.10 3.38 -20.14
C ASP A 377 1.12 2.39 -19.48
N ALA A 378 1.44 1.09 -19.47
CA ALA A 378 0.64 0.06 -18.86
C ALA A 378 1.07 -0.20 -17.41
N MET A 379 0.10 -0.24 -16.48
CA MET A 379 0.30 -0.69 -15.08
C MET A 379 0.90 -2.11 -15.00
N GLY A 380 0.75 -2.91 -16.05
CA GLY A 380 1.77 -3.92 -16.40
C GLY A 380 1.76 -5.24 -15.63
N MET A 381 0.93 -5.43 -14.59
CA MET A 381 0.90 -6.65 -13.76
C MET A 381 0.95 -7.99 -14.52
N ASN A 382 0.21 -8.14 -15.62
CA ASN A 382 0.23 -9.35 -16.46
C ASN A 382 1.56 -9.50 -17.26
N MET A 383 2.14 -8.37 -17.67
CA MET A 383 3.42 -8.29 -18.37
C MET A 383 4.56 -8.71 -17.44
N VAL A 384 4.58 -8.20 -16.21
CA VAL A 384 5.58 -8.57 -15.19
C VAL A 384 5.47 -10.03 -14.81
N SER A 385 4.25 -10.54 -14.57
CA SER A 385 4.04 -11.97 -14.29
C SER A 385 4.55 -12.87 -15.42
N LYS A 386 4.32 -12.51 -16.70
CA LYS A 386 4.84 -13.29 -17.83
C LYS A 386 6.38 -13.25 -17.90
N GLY A 387 6.99 -12.08 -17.67
CA GLY A 387 8.45 -11.94 -17.61
C GLY A 387 9.07 -12.76 -16.48
N VAL A 388 8.43 -12.77 -15.30
CA VAL A 388 8.83 -13.62 -14.16
C VAL A 388 8.71 -15.10 -14.50
N GLN A 389 7.63 -15.55 -15.14
CA GLN A 389 7.47 -16.96 -15.50
C GLN A 389 8.61 -17.43 -16.42
N ASN A 390 8.94 -16.68 -17.46
CA ASN A 390 10.10 -16.97 -18.32
C ASN A 390 11.39 -17.17 -17.51
N VAL A 391 11.64 -16.33 -16.50
CA VAL A 391 12.84 -16.43 -15.65
C VAL A 391 12.77 -17.62 -14.69
N LEU A 392 11.59 -17.93 -14.13
CA LEU A 392 11.40 -19.13 -13.30
C LEU A 392 11.60 -20.41 -14.12
N ASP A 393 11.09 -20.47 -15.34
CA ASP A 393 11.28 -21.59 -16.28
C ASP A 393 12.77 -21.76 -16.62
N TYR A 394 13.48 -20.67 -16.89
CA TYR A 394 14.94 -20.69 -17.08
C TYR A 394 15.67 -21.19 -15.82
N LEU A 395 15.36 -20.64 -14.64
CA LEU A 395 15.98 -21.04 -13.38
C LEU A 395 15.67 -22.49 -12.99
N GLN A 396 14.53 -23.07 -13.37
CA GLN A 396 14.23 -24.50 -13.14
C GLN A 396 15.15 -25.44 -13.93
N ASN A 397 15.72 -25.01 -15.06
CA ASN A 397 16.69 -25.82 -15.81
C ASN A 397 18.07 -25.85 -15.11
N GLU A 398 18.50 -24.71 -14.55
CA GLU A 398 19.77 -24.57 -13.82
C GLU A 398 19.67 -25.08 -12.36
N TYR A 399 18.49 -24.99 -11.75
CA TYR A 399 18.16 -25.40 -10.38
C TYR A 399 16.97 -26.38 -10.41
N PRO A 400 17.15 -27.63 -10.89
CA PRO A 400 16.09 -28.63 -10.95
C PRO A 400 15.63 -29.12 -9.55
N ASP A 401 16.28 -28.67 -8.48
CA ASP A 401 15.89 -28.87 -7.09
C ASP A 401 15.04 -27.71 -6.51
N MET A 402 14.63 -26.76 -7.37
CA MET A 402 13.77 -25.61 -7.03
C MET A 402 12.27 -25.92 -7.15
N ASP A 403 11.58 -25.90 -6.01
CA ASP A 403 10.12 -25.99 -5.91
C ASP A 403 9.49 -24.59 -6.04
N VAL A 404 8.67 -24.35 -7.07
CA VAL A 404 8.03 -23.04 -7.31
C VAL A 404 6.68 -23.01 -6.60
N ILE A 405 6.66 -22.37 -5.43
CA ILE A 405 5.48 -22.33 -4.54
C ILE A 405 4.37 -21.44 -5.09
N GLY A 406 4.73 -20.38 -5.79
CA GLY A 406 3.78 -19.48 -6.44
C GLY A 406 4.44 -18.27 -7.06
N ILE A 407 3.85 -17.78 -8.16
CA ILE A 407 4.37 -16.63 -8.90
C ILE A 407 4.24 -15.30 -8.13
N SER A 408 3.33 -15.23 -7.15
CA SER A 408 3.27 -14.18 -6.13
C SER A 408 3.33 -14.86 -4.76
N GLY A 409 4.34 -14.53 -3.96
CA GLY A 409 4.58 -15.07 -2.62
C GLY A 409 3.78 -14.37 -1.52
N ASN A 410 2.49 -14.13 -1.80
CA ASN A 410 1.70 -12.98 -1.37
C ASN A 410 2.09 -11.71 -2.16
#